data_AF-A0A8J8KGX9-F1
#
_entry.id   AF-A0A8J8KGX9-F1
#
_cell.length_a   1.000
_cell.length_b   1.000
_cell.length_c   1.000
_cell.angle_alpha   90.00
_cell.angle_beta   90.00
_cell.angle_gamma   90.00
#
_symmetry.space_group_name_H-M   'P 1'
#
loop_
_entity.id
_entity.type
_entity.pdbx_description
1 polymer ?
#
loop_
_entity_poly.entity_id
_entity_poly.type
_entity_poly.pdbx_seq_one_letter_code
_entity_poly.pdbx_strand_id
1 'polypeptide(L)'
;MALESITAVASALTAVVGLFVAHLAYRGYRRNDSRTMRALAFGVVCIAVVPYAIRYLVDPLLGLTDAQSLLAITLSHAVGLAAIYRTFDR
;
A
#
# COMPACT_ATOMS: atom_id res chain seq x y z
N MET A 1 -14.66 -14.77 15.69
CA MET A 1 -14.94 -15.12 14.29
C MET A 1 -15.47 -13.95 13.47
N ALA A 2 -16.57 -13.28 13.85
CA ALA A 2 -17.09 -12.16 13.05
C ALA A 2 -16.10 -10.98 12.85
N LEU A 3 -15.36 -10.59 13.89
CA LEU A 3 -14.41 -9.47 13.81
C LEU A 3 -13.26 -9.73 12.81
N GLU A 4 -12.68 -10.93 12.83
CA GLU A 4 -11.64 -11.37 11.88
C GLU A 4 -12.13 -11.33 10.44
N SER A 5 -13.37 -11.78 10.20
CA SER A 5 -13.96 -11.72 8.86
C SER A 5 -14.21 -10.28 8.41
N ILE A 6 -14.66 -9.41 9.32
CA ILE A 6 -14.89 -7.98 9.02
C ILE A 6 -13.57 -7.28 8.71
N THR A 7 -12.50 -7.51 9.49
CA THR A 7 -11.19 -6.91 9.24
C THR A 7 -10.59 -7.43 7.93
N ALA A 8 -10.76 -8.72 7.60
CA ALA A 8 -10.35 -9.28 6.32
C ALA A 8 -11.06 -8.62 5.13
N VAL A 9 -12.39 -8.50 5.19
CA VAL A 9 -13.16 -7.86 4.12
C VAL A 9 -12.82 -6.37 4.01
N ALA A 10 -12.73 -5.65 5.13
CA ALA A 10 -12.39 -4.23 5.14
C ALA A 10 -10.99 -3.99 4.57
N SER A 11 -10.00 -4.78 4.97
CA SER A 11 -8.62 -4.65 4.47
C SER A 11 -8.50 -5.02 2.99
N ALA A 12 -9.24 -6.03 2.53
CA ALA A 12 -9.34 -6.36 1.10
C ALA A 12 -9.94 -5.20 0.30
N LEU A 13 -11.03 -4.59 0.79
CA LEU A 13 -11.64 -3.42 0.17
C LEU A 13 -10.67 -2.24 0.14
N THR A 14 -9.95 -1.98 1.24
CA THR A 14 -8.91 -0.94 1.29
C THR A 14 -7.82 -1.18 0.25
N ALA A 15 -7.35 -2.42 0.10
CA ALA A 15 -6.33 -2.76 -0.89
C ALA A 15 -6.85 -2.56 -2.33
N VAL A 16 -8.09 -2.97 -2.62
CA VAL A 16 -8.72 -2.78 -3.94
C VAL A 16 -8.89 -1.29 -4.27
N VAL A 17 -9.40 -0.50 -3.32
CA VAL A 17 -9.57 0.94 -3.49
C VAL A 17 -8.22 1.63 -3.63
N GLY A 18 -7.23 1.25 -2.81
CA GLY A 18 -5.86 1.76 -2.91
C GLY A 18 -5.22 1.46 -4.27
N LEU A 19 -5.39 0.24 -4.77
CA LEU A 19 -4.92 -0.15 -6.11
C LEU A 19 -5.60 0.66 -7.21
N PHE A 20 -6.91 0.90 -7.09
CA PHE A 20 -7.67 1.73 -8.02
C PHE A 20 -7.15 3.17 -8.02
N VAL A 21 -6.92 3.77 -6.85
CA VAL A 21 -6.35 5.12 -6.71
C VAL A 21 -4.93 5.18 -7.29
N ALA A 22 -4.10 4.19 -7.00
CA ALA A 22 -2.76 4.10 -7.58
C ALA A 22 -2.80 3.98 -9.11
N HIS A 23 -3.76 3.22 -9.65
CA HIS A 23 -3.97 3.10 -11.08
C HIS A 23 -4.40 4.43 -11.71
N LEU A 24 -5.29 5.18 -11.06
CA LEU A 24 -5.69 6.52 -11.50
C LEU A 24 -4.50 7.51 -11.49
N ALA A 25 -3.70 7.49 -10.43
CA ALA A 25 -2.49 8.30 -10.33
C ALA A 25 -1.45 7.94 -11.41
N TYR A 26 -1.29 6.64 -11.70
CA TYR A 26 -0.43 6.17 -12.80
C TYR A 26 -0.96 6.58 -14.17
N ARG A 27 -2.27 6.53 -14.40
CA ARG A 27 -2.88 7.02 -15.64
C ARG A 27 -2.70 8.52 -15.80
N GLY A 28 -2.78 9.28 -14.70
CA GLY A 28 -2.47 10.71 -14.66
C GLY A 28 -1.01 10.98 -15.03
N TYR A 29 -0.07 10.21 -14.45
CA TYR A 29 1.35 10.25 -14.84
C TYR A 29 1.53 10.02 -16.34
N ARG A 30 0.87 9.01 -16.92
CA ARG A 30 0.98 8.71 -18.36
C ARG A 30 0.44 9.82 -19.27
N ARG A 31 -0.46 10.68 -18.78
CA ARG A 31 -1.07 11.76 -19.55
C ARG A 31 -0.32 13.09 -19.42
N ASN A 32 0.27 13.35 -18.25
CA ASN A 32 0.87 14.64 -17.92
C ASN A 32 2.40 14.58 -17.72
N ASP A 33 3.03 13.40 -17.85
CA ASP A 33 4.46 13.12 -17.60
C ASP A 33 5.00 13.65 -16.24
N SER A 34 4.09 13.89 -15.29
CA SER A 34 4.44 14.48 -14.00
C SER A 34 5.10 13.44 -13.09
N ARG A 35 6.42 13.59 -12.87
CA ARG A 35 7.19 12.74 -11.94
C ARG A 35 6.57 12.67 -10.54
N THR A 36 5.88 13.74 -10.13
CA THR A 36 5.12 13.86 -8.87
C THR A 36 3.99 12.83 -8.79
N MET A 37 3.21 12.65 -9.86
CA MET A 37 2.11 11.67 -9.89
C MET A 37 2.59 10.21 -9.81
N ARG A 38 3.77 9.91 -10.35
CA ARG A 38 4.35 8.56 -10.25
C ARG A 38 4.75 8.23 -8.80
N ALA A 39 5.33 9.19 -8.09
CA ALA A 39 5.69 9.02 -6.68
C ALA A 39 4.45 8.91 -5.79
N LEU A 40 3.38 9.65 -6.09
CA LEU A 40 2.08 9.47 -5.43
C LEU A 40 1.50 8.07 -5.65
N ALA A 41 1.48 7.58 -6.90
CA ALA A 41 1.01 6.23 -7.21
C ALA A 41 1.79 5.16 -6.44
N PHE A 42 3.12 5.28 -6.39
CA PHE A 42 3.97 4.38 -5.63
C PHE A 42 3.67 4.43 -4.12
N GLY A 43 3.55 5.63 -3.56
CA GLY A 43 3.21 5.82 -2.15
C GLY A 43 1.89 5.17 -1.75
N VAL A 44 0.85 5.32 -2.58
CA VAL A 44 -0.46 4.69 -2.36
C VAL A 44 -0.37 3.16 -2.39
N VAL A 45 0.40 2.58 -3.31
CA VAL A 45 0.62 1.12 -3.34
C VAL A 45 1.31 0.64 -2.06
N CYS A 46 2.36 1.33 -1.63
CA CYS A 46 3.09 0.99 -0.40
C CYS A 46 2.22 1.09 0.86
N ILE A 47 1.28 2.03 0.92
CA ILE A 47 0.43 2.23 2.11
C ILE A 47 -0.80 1.32 2.11
N ALA A 48 -1.45 1.11 0.97
CA ALA A 48 -2.75 0.41 0.93
C ALA A 48 -2.65 -1.05 0.49
N VAL A 49 -1.77 -1.36 -0.47
CA VAL A 49 -1.73 -2.67 -1.13
C VAL A 49 -0.70 -3.58 -0.47
N VAL A 50 0.51 -3.06 -0.22
CA VAL A 50 1.61 -3.85 0.35
C VAL A 50 1.29 -4.41 1.75
N PRO A 51 0.66 -3.66 2.68
CA PRO A 51 0.34 -4.22 3.99
C PRO A 51 -0.66 -5.38 3.94
N TYR A 52 -1.65 -5.30 3.05
CA TYR A 52 -2.59 -6.39 2.80
C TYR A 52 -1.87 -7.60 2.21
N ALA A 53 -0.99 -7.39 1.23
CA ALA A 53 -0.20 -8.47 0.65
C ALA A 53 0.71 -9.15 1.69
N ILE A 54 1.36 -8.38 2.57
CA ILE A 54 2.17 -8.95 3.66
C ILE A 54 1.31 -9.86 4.53
N ARG A 55 0.16 -9.35 5.00
CA ARG A 55 -0.65 -10.07 5.99
C ARG A 55 -1.39 -11.29 5.44
N TYR A 56 -1.84 -11.25 4.18
CA TYR A 56 -2.68 -12.31 3.61
C TYR A 56 -1.97 -13.20 2.60
N LEU A 57 -0.86 -12.76 2.01
CA LEU A 57 -0.05 -13.59 1.11
C LEU A 57 1.26 -13.98 1.78
N VAL A 58 2.05 -13.01 2.25
CA VAL A 58 3.43 -13.29 2.67
C VAL A 58 3.47 -14.06 4.00
N ASP A 59 2.67 -13.68 4.99
CA ASP A 59 2.62 -14.34 6.30
C ASP A 59 2.28 -15.84 6.16
N PRO A 60 1.22 -16.26 5.44
CA PRO A 60 0.92 -17.68 5.23
C PRO A 60 1.98 -18.43 4.42
N LEU A 61 2.63 -17.76 3.45
CA LEU A 61 3.60 -18.39 2.55
C LEU A 61 4.97 -18.62 3.20
N LEU A 62 5.42 -17.69 4.05
CA LEU A 62 6.76 -17.73 4.65
C LEU A 62 6.75 -18.01 6.16
N GLY A 63 5.57 -18.10 6.79
CA GLY A 63 5.45 -18.36 8.22
C GLY A 63 6.07 -17.26 9.08
N LEU A 64 5.87 -15.98 8.69
CA LEU A 64 6.40 -14.85 9.45
C LEU A 64 5.81 -14.81 10.86
N THR A 65 6.63 -14.36 11.80
CA THR A 65 6.16 -14.03 13.15
C THR A 65 5.39 -12.71 13.12
N ASP A 66 4.39 -12.56 14.01
CA ASP A 66 3.57 -11.34 14.08
C ASP A 66 4.40 -10.05 14.14
N ALA A 67 5.51 -10.08 14.88
CA ALA A 67 6.43 -8.95 15.01
C ALA A 67 7.09 -8.58 13.68
N GLN A 68 7.51 -9.56 12.88
CA GLN A 68 8.12 -9.33 11.56
C GLN A 68 7.10 -8.75 10.58
N SER A 69 5.87 -9.26 10.59
CA SER A 69 4.78 -8.78 9.74
C SER A 69 4.42 -7.33 10.06
N LEU A 70 4.28 -7.01 11.35
CA LEU A 70 4.02 -5.64 11.80
C LEU A 70 5.17 -4.69 11.44
N LEU A 71 6.42 -5.13 11.60
CA LEU A 71 7.59 -4.35 11.22
C LEU A 71 7.63 -4.10 9.71
N ALA A 72 7.40 -5.12 8.88
CA ALA A 72 7.38 -5.00 7.43
C ALA A 72 6.24 -4.06 6.95
N ILE A 73 5.05 -4.19 7.55
CA ILE A 73 3.92 -3.29 7.29
C ILE A 73 4.28 -1.85 7.66
N THR A 74 4.91 -1.64 8.80
CA THR A 74 5.29 -0.30 9.29
C THR A 74 6.35 0.34 8.39
N LEU A 75 7.37 -0.43 7.98
CA LEU A 75 8.36 0.02 7.01
C LEU A 75 7.71 0.38 5.67
N SER A 76 6.74 -0.41 5.21
CA SER A 76 6.01 -0.11 3.99
C SER A 76 5.27 1.23 4.06
N HIS A 77 4.63 1.52 5.20
CA HIS A 77 4.00 2.82 5.44
C HIS A 77 5.04 3.94 5.45
N ALA A 78 6.16 3.78 6.15
CA ALA A 78 7.22 4.78 6.19
C ALA A 78 7.79 5.08 4.80
N VAL A 79 8.04 4.05 3.99
CA VAL A 79 8.49 4.18 2.61
C VAL A 79 7.44 4.88 1.75
N GLY A 80 6.17 4.52 1.89
CA GLY A 80 5.08 5.14 1.14
C GLY A 80 4.91 6.62 1.49
N LEU A 81 4.96 6.97 2.78
CA LEU A 81 4.89 8.35 3.25
C LEU A 81 6.11 9.15 2.81
N ALA A 82 7.32 8.58 2.87
CA ALA A 82 8.53 9.22 2.37
C ALA A 82 8.47 9.49 0.86
N ALA A 83 7.90 8.55 0.09
CA ALA A 83 7.69 8.72 -1.34
C ALA A 83 6.71 9.86 -1.65
N ILE A 84 5.63 9.98 -0.88
CA ILE A 84 4.67 11.09 -1.00
C ILE A 84 5.31 12.40 -0.55
N TYR A 85 6.05 12.42 0.57
CA TYR A 85 6.71 13.64 1.04
C TYR A 85 7.67 14.23 -0.01
N ARG A 86 8.45 13.36 -0.69
CA ARG A 86 9.31 13.73 -1.83
C ARG A 86 8.57 14.36 -3.01
N THR A 87 7.24 14.31 -3.05
CA THR A 87 6.44 15.01 -4.07
C THR A 87 6.21 16.48 -3.76
N PHE A 88 6.22 16.86 -2.48
CA PHE A 88 6.03 18.24 -2.03
C PHE A 88 7.33 19.04 -1.95
N ASP A 89 8.47 18.34 -1.82
CA ASP A 89 9.81 18.93 -1.70
C ASP A 89 10.43 19.32 -3.06
N ARG A 90 9.61 19.49 -4.11
CA ARG A 90 10.02 19.91 -5.47
C ARG A 90 9.07 20.97 -6.01
#